data_AF-A0A2T3XRC6-F1
#
_entry.id   AF-A0A2T3XRC6-F1
#
_cell.length_a   1.000
_cell.length_b   1.000
_cell.length_c   1.000
_cell.angle_alpha   90.00
_cell.angle_beta   90.00
_cell.angle_gamma   90.00
#
_symmetry.space_group_name_H-M   'P 1'
#
loop_
_entity.id
_entity.type
_entity.pdbx_description
1 polymer ?
#
loop_
_entity_poly.entity_id
_entity_poly.type
_entity_poly.pdbx_seq_one_letter_code
_entity_poly.pdbx_strand_id
1 'polypeptide(L)'
;MNSLKDPVFKGCTRPAMLWGVPLVPALITGGGMLIPAIWALLASPPLGVGILFSMIPVFVAMRMVTRHDDQRLAQYALRLRMRFQQRNRRFWGTHAYTPVRLKGRA
;
A
#
# COMPACT_ATOMS: atom_id res chain seq x y z
N MET A 1 0.22 -5.01 35.85
CA MET A 1 -0.55 -4.46 34.72
C MET A 1 -0.51 -2.95 34.84
N ASN A 2 0.16 -2.23 33.93
CA ASN A 2 0.20 -0.77 34.01
C ASN A 2 -1.19 -0.22 33.69
N SER A 3 -1.87 0.29 34.70
CA SER A 3 -3.31 0.63 34.71
C SER A 3 -3.69 1.84 33.85
N LEU A 4 -2.74 2.47 33.18
CA LEU A 4 -2.93 3.67 32.35
C LEU A 4 -2.23 3.47 31.00
N LYS A 5 -2.77 2.58 30.17
CA LYS A 5 -2.33 2.41 28.78
C LYS A 5 -3.53 2.67 27.88
N ASP A 6 -3.57 3.85 27.27
CA ASP A 6 -4.53 4.15 26.22
C ASP A 6 -3.96 3.66 24.88
N PRO A 7 -4.50 2.58 24.29
CA PRO A 7 -4.03 2.12 22.99
C PRO A 7 -4.36 3.18 21.94
N VAL A 8 -3.32 3.78 21.35
CA VAL A 8 -3.51 4.70 20.23
C VAL A 8 -3.94 3.91 18.99
N PHE A 9 -5.18 4.12 18.56
CA PHE A 9 -5.70 3.55 17.33
C PHE A 9 -5.11 4.29 16.13
N LYS A 10 -4.11 3.68 15.47
CA LYS A 10 -3.47 4.25 14.27
C LYS A 10 -4.43 4.50 13.11
N GLY A 11 -5.61 3.86 13.11
CA GLY A 11 -6.69 4.16 12.17
C GLY A 11 -7.29 5.56 12.35
N CYS A 12 -7.14 6.17 13.53
CA CYS A 12 -7.62 7.54 13.80
C CYS A 12 -6.55 8.60 13.52
N THR A 13 -5.35 8.21 13.12
CA THR A 13 -4.26 9.14 12.80
C THR A 13 -4.11 9.30 11.30
N ARG A 14 -4.05 10.56 10.86
CA ARG A 14 -3.73 10.92 9.48
C ARG A 14 -2.29 10.51 9.15
N PRO A 15 -2.04 9.77 8.06
CA PRO A 15 -0.68 9.48 7.62
C PRO A 15 0.02 10.77 7.17
N ALA A 16 1.36 10.78 7.19
CA ALA A 16 2.13 11.86 6.56
C ALA A 16 1.82 11.89 5.05
N MET A 17 1.54 13.07 4.48
CA MET A 17 1.18 13.23 3.07
C MET A 17 2.01 14.32 2.40
N LEU A 18 2.36 14.11 1.13
CA LEU A 18 2.97 15.08 0.22
C LEU A 18 2.00 15.34 -0.93
N TRP A 19 1.57 16.58 -1.12
CA TRP A 19 0.60 16.99 -2.15
C TRP A 19 -0.61 16.04 -2.27
N GLY A 20 -1.20 15.67 -1.14
CA GLY A 20 -2.38 14.79 -1.08
C GLY A 20 -2.11 13.30 -1.30
N VAL A 21 -0.85 12.88 -1.45
CA VAL A 21 -0.45 11.47 -1.53
C VAL A 21 0.27 11.06 -0.24
N PRO A 22 -0.09 9.94 0.41
CA PRO A 22 0.61 9.44 1.58
C PRO A 22 2.08 9.13 1.28
N LEU A 23 2.98 9.57 2.16
CA LEU A 23 4.43 9.56 1.96
C LEU A 23 4.99 8.16 1.74
N VAL A 24 4.53 7.17 2.52
CA VAL A 24 5.01 5.79 2.42
C VAL A 24 4.68 5.17 1.05
N PRO A 25 3.42 5.17 0.57
CA PRO A 25 3.10 4.82 -0.82
C PRO A 25 3.93 5.58 -1.86
N ALA A 26 4.08 6.90 -1.73
CA ALA A 26 4.85 7.70 -2.69
C ALA A 26 6.31 7.25 -2.79
N LEU A 27 6.96 6.99 -1.64
CA LEU A 27 8.36 6.55 -1.59
C LEU A 27 8.53 5.12 -2.12
N ILE A 28 7.65 4.19 -1.74
CA ILE A 28 7.72 2.79 -2.18
C ILE A 28 7.50 2.71 -3.70
N THR A 29 6.43 3.34 -4.20
CA THR A 29 6.10 3.31 -5.63
C THR A 29 7.11 4.11 -6.45
N GLY A 30 7.47 5.31 -6.00
CA GLY A 30 8.44 6.17 -6.68
C GLY A 30 9.84 5.54 -6.73
N GLY A 31 10.35 5.10 -5.58
CA GLY A 31 11.64 4.40 -5.50
C GLY A 31 11.65 3.08 -6.28
N GLY A 32 10.56 2.32 -6.22
CA GLY A 32 10.40 1.07 -6.96
C GLY A 32 10.38 1.26 -8.48
N MET A 33 9.93 2.41 -8.98
CA MET A 33 9.99 2.77 -10.40
C MET A 33 11.34 3.37 -10.79
N LEU A 34 11.97 4.14 -9.90
CA LEU A 34 13.23 4.83 -10.18
C LEU A 34 14.39 3.86 -10.41
N ILE A 35 14.48 2.79 -9.61
CA ILE A 35 15.54 1.78 -9.73
C ILE A 35 15.57 1.15 -11.14
N PRO A 36 14.49 0.55 -11.66
CA PRO A 36 14.49 0.01 -13.02
C PRO A 36 14.58 1.11 -14.09
N ALA A 37 14.08 2.32 -13.84
CA ALA A 37 14.22 3.44 -14.78
C ALA A 37 15.69 3.79 -15.05
N ILE A 38 16.55 3.76 -14.03
CA ILE A 38 18.00 4.01 -14.19
C ILE A 38 18.61 2.96 -15.11
N TRP A 39 18.40 1.67 -14.83
CA TRP A 39 18.92 0.58 -15.68
C TRP A 39 18.39 0.66 -17.10
N ALA A 40 17.09 0.96 -17.25
CA ALA A 40 16.46 1.17 -18.53
C ALA A 40 17.08 2.34 -19.31
N LEU A 41 17.38 3.46 -18.67
CA LEU A 41 18.01 4.61 -19.30
C LEU A 41 19.39 4.27 -19.87
N LEU A 42 20.17 3.44 -19.16
CA LEU A 42 21.47 2.98 -19.62
C LEU A 42 21.35 2.02 -20.82
N ALA A 43 20.37 1.11 -20.80
CA ALA A 43 20.16 0.13 -21.87
C ALA A 43 19.47 0.72 -23.12
N SER A 44 18.51 1.62 -22.90
CA SER A 44 17.68 2.25 -23.92
C SER A 44 17.09 3.57 -23.38
N PRO A 45 17.68 4.72 -23.72
CA PRO A 45 17.21 6.01 -23.22
C PRO A 45 15.70 6.27 -23.41
N PRO A 46 15.07 5.93 -24.56
CA PRO A 46 13.62 6.09 -24.71
C PRO A 46 12.81 5.27 -23.70
N LEU A 47 13.27 4.06 -23.37
CA LEU A 47 12.58 3.18 -22.42
C LEU A 47 12.66 3.75 -21.00
N GLY A 48 13.86 4.17 -20.56
CA GLY A 48 14.04 4.77 -19.23
C GLY A 48 13.24 6.06 -19.07
N VAL A 49 13.25 6.92 -20.10
CA VAL A 49 12.42 8.14 -20.14
C VAL A 49 10.93 7.80 -20.07
N GLY A 50 10.48 6.76 -20.79
CA GLY A 50 9.11 6.26 -20.72
C GLY A 50 8.69 5.86 -19.30
N ILE A 51 9.55 5.15 -18.56
CA ILE A 51 9.28 4.79 -17.16
C ILE A 51 9.19 6.04 -16.28
N LEU A 52 10.11 7.00 -16.43
CA LEU A 52 10.07 8.25 -15.66
C LEU A 52 8.79 9.05 -15.93
N PHE A 53 8.39 9.21 -17.18
CA PHE A 53 7.13 9.88 -17.51
C PHE A 53 5.92 9.14 -16.96
N SER A 54 5.94 7.81 -16.91
CA SER A 54 4.88 7.00 -16.31
C SER A 54 4.70 7.22 -14.80
N MET A 55 5.69 7.80 -14.10
CA MET A 55 5.55 8.14 -12.68
C MET A 55 4.50 9.22 -12.44
N ILE A 56 4.29 10.13 -13.41
CA ILE A 56 3.29 11.21 -13.33
C ILE A 56 1.86 10.65 -13.22
N PRO A 57 1.35 9.85 -14.17
CA PRO A 57 0.01 9.29 -14.05
C PRO A 57 -0.14 8.37 -12.84
N VAL A 58 0.92 7.66 -12.42
CA VAL A 58 0.90 6.85 -11.18
C VAL A 58 0.71 7.73 -9.94
N PHE A 59 1.43 8.85 -9.85
CA PHE A 59 1.27 9.81 -8.76
C PHE A 59 -0.13 10.44 -8.74
N VAL A 60 -0.63 10.84 -9.91
CA VAL A 60 -2.00 11.38 -10.05
C VAL A 60 -3.04 10.34 -9.64
N ALA A 61 -2.88 9.08 -10.04
CA ALA A 61 -3.77 7.99 -9.63
C ALA A 61 -3.78 7.82 -8.11
N MET A 62 -2.62 7.83 -7.46
CA MET A 62 -2.54 7.80 -5.99
C MET A 62 -3.29 8.97 -5.36
N ARG A 63 -3.12 10.19 -5.87
CA ARG A 63 -3.83 11.39 -5.39
C ARG A 63 -5.34 11.30 -5.58
N MET A 64 -5.80 10.75 -6.70
CA MET A 64 -7.22 10.56 -6.97
C MET A 64 -7.84 9.55 -6.00
N VAL A 65 -7.14 8.46 -5.69
CA VAL A 65 -7.58 7.47 -4.72
C VAL A 65 -7.68 8.07 -3.31
N THR A 66 -6.74 8.93 -2.92
CA THR A 66 -6.71 9.54 -1.58
C THR A 66 -7.46 10.85 -1.46
N ARG A 67 -8.19 11.27 -2.50
CA ARG A 67 -8.91 12.56 -2.53
C ARG A 67 -9.96 12.68 -1.42
N HIS A 68 -10.66 11.58 -1.12
CA HIS A 68 -11.77 11.57 -0.16
C HIS A 68 -11.40 10.87 1.16
N ASP A 69 -10.39 10.01 1.16
CA ASP A 69 -9.95 9.21 2.31
C ASP A 69 -8.43 9.02 2.21
N ASP A 70 -7.70 9.60 3.15
CA ASP A 70 -6.24 9.57 3.20
C ASP A 70 -5.68 8.18 3.53
N GLN A 71 -6.50 7.28 4.08
CA GLN A 71 -6.15 5.89 4.39
C GLN A 71 -6.53 4.90 3.27
N ARG A 72 -7.18 5.36 2.19
CA ARG A 72 -7.68 4.48 1.13
C ARG A 72 -6.61 3.60 0.50
N LEU A 73 -5.40 4.12 0.28
CA LEU A 73 -4.28 3.34 -0.24
C LEU A 73 -3.83 2.25 0.72
N ALA A 74 -3.81 2.53 2.04
CA ALA A 74 -3.49 1.53 3.05
C ALA A 74 -4.54 0.40 3.10
N GLN A 75 -5.83 0.76 2.94
CA GLN A 75 -6.93 -0.20 2.84
C GLN A 75 -6.77 -1.11 1.60
N TYR A 76 -6.39 -0.55 0.44
CA TYR A 76 -6.11 -1.36 -0.75
C TYR A 76 -4.91 -2.28 -0.58
N ALA A 77 -3.82 -1.81 0.03
CA ALA A 77 -2.67 -2.64 0.34
C ALA A 77 -3.04 -3.78 1.30
N LEU A 78 -3.84 -3.50 2.34
CA LEU A 78 -4.35 -4.52 3.25
C LEU A 78 -5.22 -5.55 2.50
N ARG A 79 -6.17 -5.10 1.67
CA ARG A 79 -7.01 -5.98 0.86
C ARG A 79 -6.18 -6.90 -0.03
N LEU A 80 -5.15 -6.37 -0.68
CA LEU A 80 -4.24 -7.14 -1.52
C LEU A 80 -3.49 -8.19 -0.69
N ARG A 81 -2.92 -7.79 0.45
CA ARG A 81 -2.24 -8.70 1.38
C ARG A 81 -3.16 -9.82 1.86
N MET A 82 -4.41 -9.52 2.20
CA MET A 82 -5.37 -10.54 2.65
C MET A 82 -5.72 -11.51 1.52
N ARG A 83 -5.83 -11.04 0.28
CA ARG A 83 -6.09 -11.89 -0.90
C ARG A 83 -5.03 -12.97 -1.10
N PHE A 84 -3.75 -12.66 -0.84
CA PHE A 84 -2.66 -13.63 -0.91
C PHE A 84 -2.65 -14.64 0.26
N GLN A 85 -3.22 -14.28 1.41
CA GLN A 85 -3.33 -15.18 2.56
C GLN A 85 -4.49 -16.16 2.45
N GLN A 86 -5.49 -15.88 1.60
CA GLN A 86 -6.65 -16.74 1.40
C GLN A 86 -6.34 -17.92 0.45
N ARG A 87 -5.54 -18.89 0.89
CA ARG A 87 -5.13 -20.04 0.06
C ARG A 87 -6.29 -20.96 -0.36
N ASN A 88 -7.27 -21.11 0.52
CA ASN A 88 -8.44 -22.00 0.35
C ASN A 88 -9.69 -21.26 -0.16
N ARG A 89 -9.52 -20.07 -0.75
CA ARG A 89 -10.62 -19.26 -1.29
C ARG A 89 -11.48 -19.98 -2.32
N ARG A 90 -10.87 -20.85 -3.14
CA ARG A 90 -11.60 -21.63 -4.16
C ARG A 90 -12.57 -22.63 -3.54
N PHE A 91 -12.28 -23.12 -2.33
CA PHE A 91 -13.12 -24.08 -1.64
C PHE A 91 -14.25 -23.40 -0.85
N TRP A 92 -13.93 -22.36 -0.06
CA TRP A 92 -14.90 -21.74 0.85
C TRP A 92 -15.73 -20.61 0.23
N GLY A 93 -15.24 -19.93 -0.81
CA GLY A 93 -15.91 -18.80 -1.46
C GLY A 93 -15.97 -17.50 -0.62
N THR A 94 -15.89 -17.58 0.71
CA THR A 94 -15.92 -16.45 1.64
C THR A 94 -14.90 -16.62 2.77
N HIS A 95 -14.58 -15.52 3.47
CA HIS A 95 -13.66 -15.52 4.60
C HIS A 95 -14.11 -14.57 5.69
N ALA A 96 -14.01 -15.02 6.94
CA ALA A 96 -14.19 -14.19 8.12
C ALA A 96 -12.82 -13.90 8.74
N TYR A 97 -12.59 -12.63 9.10
CA TYR A 97 -11.38 -12.19 9.78
C TYR A 97 -11.70 -11.88 11.24
N THR A 98 -10.80 -12.28 12.14
CA THR A 98 -10.91 -11.95 13.55
C THR A 98 -9.74 -11.06 13.98
N PRO A 99 -9.97 -10.01 14.79
CA PRO A 99 -8.91 -9.13 15.26
C PRO A 99 -8.06 -9.77 16.37
N VAL A 100 -8.41 -10.98 16.82
CA VAL A 100 -7.68 -11.69 17.87
C VAL A 100 -6.84 -12.83 17.28
N ARG A 101 -5.68 -13.09 17.90
CA ARG A 101 -4.87 -14.26 17.56
C ARG A 101 -5.54 -15.51 18.12
N LEU A 102 -6.02 -16.37 17.24
CA LEU A 102 -6.58 -17.67 17.62
C LEU A 102 -5.45 -18.67 17.92
N LYS A 103 -5.65 -19.51 18.94
CA LYS A 103 -4.77 -20.65 19.23
C LYS A 103 -5.00 -21.73 18.18
N GLY A 104 -3.93 -22.20 17.54
CA GLY A 104 -4.02 -23.37 16.65
C GLY A 104 -4.51 -24.58 17.45
N ARG A 105 -5.45 -25.34 16.89
CA ARG A 105 -5.78 -26.66 17.43
C ARG A 105 -4.64 -27.59 17.00
N ALA A 106 -3.95 -28.15 18.00
CA ALA A 106 -2.99 -29.24 17.79
C ALA A 106 -3.74 -30.51 17.39
#